data_AF-A0A929E4G4-F1
#
_entry.id   AF-A0A929E4G4-F1
#
_cell.length_a   1.000
_cell.length_b   1.000
_cell.length_c   1.000
_cell.angle_alpha   90.00
_cell.angle_beta   90.00
_cell.angle_gamma   90.00
#
_symmetry.space_group_name_H-M   'P 1'
#
loop_
_entity.id
_entity.type
_entity.pdbx_description
1 polymer ?
#
loop_
_entity_poly.entity_id
_entity_poly.type
_entity_poly.pdbx_seq_one_letter_code
_entity_poly.pdbx_strand_id
1 'polypeptide(L)'
;MPWIDKGMCIGCGICVEECPVDAIVMEDEVAEIHMNDCIHCGRCHDVCDQEALRHDSEKASDEVKANVEETKYFMDACERYLGDVKERQKCLNRMIKHFVKERMVAEKTIEELELLRKL
;
A
#
# COMPACT_ATOMS: atom_id res chain seq x y z
N MET A 1 -4.59 -3.15 0.83
CA MET A 1 -4.36 -4.18 -0.21
C MET A 1 -3.73 -5.42 0.43
N PRO A 2 -3.86 -6.60 -0.18
CA PRO A 2 -3.07 -7.77 0.18
C PRO A 2 -1.68 -7.68 -0.45
N TRP A 3 -0.69 -8.27 0.20
CA TRP A 3 0.63 -8.51 -0.40
C TRP A 3 1.17 -9.88 0.02
N ILE A 4 2.12 -10.40 -0.76
CA ILE A 4 2.72 -11.72 -0.52
C ILE A 4 4.13 -11.55 0.03
N ASP A 5 4.37 -12.11 1.21
CA ASP A 5 5.72 -12.31 1.73
C ASP A 5 6.36 -13.50 1.03
N LYS A 6 7.22 -13.20 0.05
CA LYS A 6 7.95 -14.22 -0.73
C LYS A 6 8.85 -15.10 0.13
N GLY A 7 9.29 -14.64 1.30
CA GLY A 7 10.10 -15.44 2.22
C GLY A 7 9.29 -16.50 2.98
N MET A 8 7.97 -16.33 3.07
CA MET A 8 7.06 -17.26 3.74
C MET A 8 6.20 -18.07 2.75
N CYS A 9 6.09 -17.62 1.51
CA CYS A 9 5.37 -18.34 0.46
C CYS A 9 6.13 -19.63 0.09
N ILE A 10 5.47 -20.78 0.25
CA ILE A 10 6.04 -22.09 -0.10
C ILE A 10 5.56 -22.61 -1.47
N GLY A 11 4.85 -21.79 -2.25
CA GLY A 11 4.39 -22.16 -3.58
C GLY A 11 3.28 -23.22 -3.64
N CYS A 12 2.46 -23.36 -2.58
CA CYS A 12 1.45 -24.43 -2.52
C CYS A 12 0.24 -24.24 -3.46
N GLY A 13 0.00 -23.03 -3.98
CA GLY A 13 -1.05 -22.77 -4.96
C GLY A 13 -2.49 -22.68 -4.42
N ILE A 14 -2.77 -22.99 -3.15
CA ILE A 14 -4.14 -22.99 -2.59
C ILE A 14 -4.85 -21.63 -2.79
N CYS A 15 -4.13 -20.52 -2.61
CA CYS A 15 -4.68 -19.18 -2.81
C CYS A 15 -5.08 -18.89 -4.27
N VAL A 16 -4.47 -19.55 -5.25
CA VAL A 16 -4.83 -19.45 -6.67
C VAL A 16 -6.18 -20.14 -6.89
N GLU A 17 -6.34 -21.36 -6.38
CA GLU A 17 -7.59 -22.14 -6.49
C GLU A 17 -8.79 -21.46 -5.82
N GLU A 18 -8.54 -20.77 -4.70
CA GLU A 18 -9.57 -20.09 -3.90
C GLU A 18 -9.89 -18.67 -4.37
N CYS A 19 -9.15 -18.14 -5.36
CA CYS A 19 -9.39 -16.79 -5.87
C CYS A 19 -10.65 -16.79 -6.77
N PRO A 20 -11.75 -16.10 -6.39
CA PRO A 20 -12.99 -16.16 -7.15
C PRO A 20 -12.96 -15.37 -8.47
N VAL A 21 -11.89 -14.63 -8.71
CA VAL A 21 -11.70 -13.73 -9.87
C VAL A 21 -10.37 -13.96 -10.57
N ASP A 22 -9.69 -15.09 -10.27
CA ASP A 22 -8.42 -15.48 -10.90
C ASP A 22 -7.32 -14.41 -10.85
N ALA A 23 -7.33 -13.56 -9.82
CA ALA A 23 -6.39 -12.46 -9.65
C ALA A 23 -5.04 -12.89 -9.04
N ILE A 24 -4.83 -14.18 -8.78
CA ILE A 24 -3.59 -14.70 -8.19
C ILE A 24 -3.02 -15.75 -9.15
N VAL A 25 -1.73 -15.65 -9.43
CA VAL A 25 -1.00 -16.57 -10.30
C VAL A 25 0.25 -17.08 -9.60
N MET A 26 0.83 -18.18 -10.11
CA MET A 26 2.14 -18.65 -9.68
C MET A 26 3.22 -18.14 -10.62
N GLU A 27 4.21 -17.40 -10.10
CA GLU A 27 5.40 -16.93 -10.81
C GLU A 27 6.64 -17.22 -9.98
N ASP A 28 7.70 -17.74 -10.62
CA ASP A 28 8.97 -18.06 -9.95
C ASP A 28 8.82 -18.86 -8.64
N GLU A 29 7.96 -19.89 -8.66
CA GLU A 29 7.63 -20.78 -7.53
C GLU A 29 6.89 -20.11 -6.35
N VAL A 30 6.56 -18.81 -6.45
CA VAL A 30 5.76 -18.09 -5.45
C VAL A 30 4.45 -17.57 -6.05
N ALA A 31 3.49 -17.28 -5.19
CA ALA A 31 2.26 -16.66 -5.64
C ALA A 31 2.48 -15.15 -5.89
N GLU A 32 1.75 -14.59 -6.85
CA GLU A 32 1.72 -13.17 -7.20
C GLU A 32 0.27 -12.70 -7.37
N ILE A 33 -0.02 -11.46 -6.97
CA ILE A 33 -1.37 -10.88 -7.03
C ILE A 33 -1.44 -9.82 -8.13
N HIS A 34 -2.32 -10.01 -9.09
CA HIS A 34 -2.70 -8.99 -10.05
C HIS A 34 -3.68 -8.01 -9.41
N MET A 35 -3.14 -6.93 -8.84
CA MET A 35 -3.92 -5.96 -8.06
C MET A 35 -5.01 -5.23 -8.85
N ASN A 36 -4.91 -5.19 -10.19
CA ASN A 36 -5.95 -4.60 -11.04
C ASN A 36 -7.22 -5.47 -11.10
N ASP A 37 -7.09 -6.78 -10.89
CA ASP A 37 -8.19 -7.75 -10.96
C ASP A 37 -8.70 -8.13 -9.56
N CYS A 38 -7.89 -7.90 -8.52
CA CYS A 38 -8.22 -8.22 -7.14
C CYS A 38 -9.43 -7.43 -6.63
N ILE A 39 -10.49 -8.14 -6.24
CA ILE A 39 -11.71 -7.54 -5.64
C ILE A 39 -11.64 -7.38 -4.11
N HIS A 40 -10.47 -7.61 -3.51
CA HIS A 40 -10.25 -7.50 -2.05
C HIS A 40 -11.19 -8.36 -1.19
N CYS A 41 -11.57 -9.55 -1.65
CA CYS A 41 -12.52 -10.42 -0.93
C CYS A 41 -11.93 -11.09 0.33
N GLY A 42 -10.61 -11.13 0.47
CA GLY A 42 -9.93 -11.65 1.66
C GLY A 42 -9.72 -13.17 1.73
N ARG A 43 -10.37 -13.97 0.88
CA ARG A 43 -10.28 -15.44 0.89
C ARG A 43 -8.86 -15.99 0.90
N CYS A 44 -7.96 -15.36 0.14
CA CYS A 44 -6.56 -15.78 0.07
C CYS A 44 -5.84 -15.71 1.43
N HIS A 45 -6.20 -14.75 2.31
CA HIS A 45 -5.68 -14.68 3.67
C HIS A 45 -6.16 -15.85 4.52
N ASP A 46 -7.45 -16.20 4.42
CA ASP A 46 -8.10 -17.22 5.24
C ASP A 46 -7.55 -18.64 4.96
N VAL A 47 -7.05 -18.88 3.75
CA VAL A 47 -6.60 -20.21 3.29
C VAL A 47 -5.07 -20.37 3.29
N CYS A 48 -4.31 -19.32 3.60
CA CYS A 48 -2.86 -19.39 3.59
C CYS A 48 -2.32 -19.88 4.94
N ASP A 49 -2.04 -21.17 5.06
CA ASP A 49 -1.50 -21.76 6.30
C ASP A 49 -0.12 -21.20 6.70
N GLN A 50 0.66 -20.70 5.74
CA GLN A 50 1.94 -20.04 6.01
C GLN A 50 1.76 -18.57 6.40
N GLU A 51 0.53 -18.08 6.33
CA GLU A 51 0.17 -16.69 6.48
C GLU A 51 0.97 -15.75 5.54
N ALA A 52 1.53 -16.25 4.44
CA ALA A 52 2.34 -15.45 3.52
C ALA A 52 1.55 -14.32 2.85
N LEU A 53 0.21 -14.42 2.81
CA LEU A 53 -0.70 -13.38 2.35
C LEU A 53 -1.05 -12.45 3.51
N ARG A 54 -0.52 -11.23 3.51
CA ARG A 54 -0.62 -10.26 4.60
C ARG A 54 -1.52 -9.07 4.27
N HIS A 55 -2.13 -8.47 5.28
CA HIS A 55 -2.86 -7.22 5.12
C HIS A 55 -1.88 -6.03 5.06
N ASP A 56 -2.12 -5.07 4.16
CA ASP A 56 -1.32 -3.82 4.09
C ASP A 56 -1.24 -3.05 5.41
N SER A 57 -2.20 -3.24 6.32
CA SER A 57 -2.14 -2.62 7.65
C SER A 57 -0.85 -2.96 8.40
N GLU A 58 -0.22 -4.09 8.09
CA GLU A 58 1.05 -4.50 8.66
C GLU A 58 2.24 -3.67 8.11
N LYS A 59 2.11 -3.07 6.93
CA LYS A 59 3.11 -2.21 6.29
C LYS A 59 2.95 -0.73 6.60
N ALA A 60 1.92 -0.31 7.33
CA ALA A 60 1.70 1.10 7.65
C ALA A 60 2.95 1.78 8.26
N SER A 61 3.71 1.05 9.08
CA SER A 61 4.95 1.59 9.65
C SER A 61 6.07 1.78 8.62
N ASP A 62 6.14 0.93 7.61
CA ASP A 62 7.15 1.01 6.54
C ASP A 62 6.77 2.07 5.51
N GLU A 63 5.48 2.23 5.20
CA GLU A 63 4.98 3.34 4.39
C GLU A 63 5.29 4.69 5.04
N VAL A 64 5.07 4.84 6.35
CA VAL A 64 5.42 6.06 7.08
C VAL A 64 6.92 6.34 6.98
N LYS A 65 7.78 5.33 7.15
CA LYS A 65 9.24 5.51 6.99
C LYS A 65 9.58 5.93 5.56
N ALA A 66 9.02 5.25 4.55
CA ALA A 66 9.26 5.56 3.14
C ALA A 66 8.85 7.01 2.80
N ASN A 67 7.66 7.44 3.23
CA ASN A 67 7.16 8.80 3.05
C ASN A 67 8.08 9.86 3.68
N VAL A 68 8.63 9.56 4.86
CA VAL A 68 9.58 10.45 5.55
C VAL A 68 10.92 10.51 4.81
N GLU A 69 11.48 9.37 4.40
CA GLU A 69 12.75 9.34 3.66
C GLU A 69 12.64 10.00 2.29
N GLU A 70 11.53 9.78 1.58
CA GLU A 70 11.26 10.44 0.30
C GLU A 70 11.11 11.96 0.49
N THR A 71 10.40 12.39 1.53
CA THR A 71 10.28 13.81 1.88
C THR A 71 11.65 14.44 2.16
N LYS A 72 12.53 13.75 2.90
CA LYS A 72 13.91 14.22 3.15
C LYS A 72 14.68 14.35 1.84
N TYR A 73 14.57 13.36 0.96
CA TYR A 73 15.19 13.44 -0.37
C TYR A 73 14.71 14.67 -1.16
N PHE A 74 13.41 14.93 -1.22
CA PHE A 74 12.87 16.11 -1.91
C PHE A 74 13.28 17.43 -1.26
N MET A 75 13.38 17.47 0.06
CA MET A 75 13.87 18.61 0.81
C MET A 75 15.31 18.94 0.40
N ASP A 76 16.18 17.94 0.39
CA ASP A 76 17.59 18.11 0.03
C ASP A 76 17.77 18.44 -1.45
N ALA A 77 16.95 17.84 -2.33
CA ALA A 77 16.91 18.19 -3.75
C ALA A 77 16.48 19.65 -3.99
N CYS A 78 15.46 20.13 -3.26
CA CYS A 78 15.02 21.52 -3.39
C CYS A 78 16.11 22.51 -2.96
N GLU A 79 16.81 22.26 -1.86
CA GLU A 79 17.93 23.10 -1.44
C GLU A 79 19.04 23.11 -2.51
N ARG A 80 19.42 21.92 -3.00
CA ARG A 80 20.49 21.76 -3.99
C ARG A 80 20.20 22.46 -5.32
N TYR A 81 18.99 22.33 -5.85
CA TYR A 81 18.65 22.81 -7.19
C TYR A 81 18.07 24.23 -7.20
N LEU A 82 17.50 24.70 -6.08
CA LEU A 82 16.90 26.04 -5.99
C LEU A 82 17.76 27.04 -5.21
N GLY A 83 18.81 26.58 -4.53
CA GLY A 83 19.91 27.42 -4.04
C GLY A 83 19.66 28.20 -2.75
N ASP A 84 18.64 27.85 -1.95
CA ASP A 84 18.38 28.45 -0.63
C ASP A 84 17.82 27.41 0.35
N VAL A 85 18.35 27.39 1.58
CA VAL A 85 17.85 26.59 2.71
C VAL A 85 16.36 26.81 2.96
N LYS A 86 15.83 28.00 2.64
CA LYS A 86 14.39 28.27 2.75
C LYS A 86 13.54 27.41 1.80
N GLU A 87 14.09 27.00 0.66
CA GLU A 87 13.39 26.13 -0.29
C GLU A 87 13.21 24.72 0.28
N ARG A 88 14.14 24.25 1.12
CA ARG A 88 14.00 23.02 1.91
C ARG A 88 12.72 23.05 2.75
N GLN A 89 12.53 24.12 3.51
CA GLN A 89 11.36 24.28 4.39
C GLN A 89 10.06 24.47 3.60
N LYS A 90 10.10 25.20 2.48
CA LYS A 90 8.94 25.31 1.58
C LYS A 90 8.55 23.95 1.01
N CYS A 91 9.53 23.11 0.65
CA CYS A 91 9.29 21.75 0.17
C CYS A 91 8.61 20.89 1.24
N LEU A 92 9.13 20.88 2.48
CA LEU A 92 8.49 20.20 3.61
C LEU A 92 7.03 20.65 3.79
N ASN A 93 6.77 21.96 3.73
CA ASN A 93 5.41 22.48 3.85
C ASN A 93 4.49 22.03 2.71
N ARG A 94 5.01 21.83 1.49
CA ARG A 94 4.24 21.25 0.37
C ARG A 94 3.92 19.78 0.62
N MET A 95 4.90 18.99 1.09
CA MET A 95 4.69 17.57 1.42
C MET A 95 3.67 17.39 2.54
N ILE A 96 3.75 18.21 3.61
CA ILE A 96 2.73 18.21 4.67
C ILE A 96 1.35 18.52 4.11
N LYS A 97 1.21 19.54 3.25
CA LYS A 97 -0.08 19.87 2.62
C LYS A 97 -0.60 18.73 1.75
N HIS A 98 0.28 18.01 1.05
CA HIS A 98 -0.08 16.83 0.27
C HIS A 98 -0.69 15.75 1.17
N PHE A 99 0.02 15.30 2.22
CA PHE A 99 -0.51 14.27 3.13
C PHE A 99 -1.77 14.73 3.88
N VAL A 100 -1.89 16.01 4.23
CA VAL A 100 -3.14 16.56 4.81
C VAL A 100 -4.30 16.45 3.83
N LYS A 101 -4.08 16.74 2.54
CA LYS A 101 -5.10 16.57 1.50
C LYS A 101 -5.45 15.10 1.35
N GLU A 102 -4.47 14.20 1.28
CA GLU A 102 -4.71 12.76 1.16
C GLU A 102 -5.52 12.20 2.34
N ARG A 103 -5.15 12.57 3.58
CA ARG A 103 -5.92 12.23 4.77
C ARG A 103 -7.38 12.69 4.65
N MET A 104 -7.59 13.96 4.28
CA MET A 104 -8.95 14.50 4.11
C MET A 104 -9.74 13.74 3.04
N VAL A 105 -9.10 13.39 1.92
CA VAL A 105 -9.73 12.62 0.84
C VAL A 105 -10.11 11.23 1.37
N ALA A 106 -9.18 10.52 2.02
CA ALA A 106 -9.42 9.20 2.58
C ALA A 106 -10.56 9.21 3.62
N GLU A 107 -10.54 10.17 4.56
CA GLU A 107 -11.58 10.35 5.58
C GLU A 107 -12.96 10.53 4.92
N LYS A 108 -13.08 11.46 3.97
CA LYS A 108 -14.35 11.70 3.26
C LYS A 108 -14.79 10.51 2.41
N THR A 109 -13.85 9.82 1.76
CA THR A 109 -14.18 8.61 1.00
C THR A 109 -14.72 7.53 1.92
N ILE A 110 -14.14 7.34 3.11
CA ILE A 110 -14.66 6.39 4.11
C ILE A 110 -16.07 6.78 4.54
N GLU A 111 -16.32 8.06 4.86
CA GLU A 111 -17.65 8.56 5.22
C GLU A 111 -18.70 8.20 4.15
N GLU A 112 -18.41 8.44 2.87
CA GLU A 112 -19.30 8.11 1.75
C GLU A 112 -19.50 6.59 1.60
N LEU A 113 -18.45 5.79 1.74
CA LEU A 113 -18.54 4.32 1.66
C LEU A 113 -19.34 3.73 2.83
N GLU A 114 -19.27 4.31 4.02
CA GLU A 114 -20.07 3.88 5.17
C GLU A 114 -21.57 4.10 4.97
N LEU A 115 -21.97 5.07 4.14
CA LEU A 115 -23.37 5.24 3.75
C LEU A 115 -23.88 4.05 2.93
N LEU A 116 -23.02 3.42 2.12
CA LEU A 116 -23.36 2.22 1.35
C LEU A 116 -23.62 1.00 2.24
N ARG A 117 -23.08 0.97 3.47
CA ARG A 117 -23.31 -0.14 4.43
C ARG A 117 -24.73 -0.15 5.01
N LYS A 118 -25.50 0.92 4.82
CA LYS A 118 -26.87 1.08 5.33
C LYS A 118 -27.94 0.70 4.30
N LEU A 119 -27.54 0.37 3.08
CA LEU A 119 -28.39 -0.13 1.99
C LEU A 119 -28.53 -1.65 2.10
#